data_AF-A0A2E4XJZ6-F1
#
_entry.id   AF-A0A2E4XJZ6-F1
#
_cell.length_a   1.000
_cell.length_b   1.000
_cell.length_c   1.000
_cell.angle_alpha   90.00
_cell.angle_beta   90.00
_cell.angle_gamma   90.00
#
_symmetry.space_group_name_H-M   'P 1'
#
loop_
_entity.id
_entity.type
_entity.pdbx_description
1 polymer ?
#
loop_
_entity_poly.entity_id
_entity_poly.type
_entity_poly.pdbx_seq_one_letter_code
_entity_poly.pdbx_strand_id
1 'polypeptide(L)'
;MVHKNYKWNISKERGSNIIYNTINNILLEKTNHSIDYDELIFLLNNRTKHIQFINNNKRKNIHNFIKNIFGNLIQFIDQYDHFVISKKKSNIIVQFNPIEMNEWIFVE
;
A
#
# COMPACT_ATOMS: atom_id res chain seq x y z
N MET A 1 5.04 -18.94 -24.95
CA MET A 1 4.78 -18.16 -23.72
C MET A 1 3.56 -17.28 -23.98
N VAL A 2 2.47 -17.46 -23.23
CA VAL A 2 1.26 -16.64 -23.41
C VAL A 2 1.58 -15.24 -22.89
N HIS A 3 1.67 -14.24 -23.77
CA HIS A 3 1.66 -12.84 -23.35
C HIS A 3 0.36 -12.61 -22.59
N LYS A 4 0.43 -12.51 -21.26
CA LYS A 4 -0.71 -12.05 -20.47
C LYS A 4 -0.94 -10.60 -20.89
N ASN A 5 -1.88 -10.37 -21.81
CA ASN A 5 -2.30 -9.03 -22.18
C ASN A 5 -2.61 -8.27 -20.90
N TYR A 6 -1.90 -7.18 -20.65
CA TYR A 6 -2.11 -6.37 -19.47
C TYR A 6 -3.47 -5.67 -19.63
N LYS A 7 -4.43 -5.98 -18.75
CA LYS A 7 -5.84 -5.58 -18.91
C LYS A 7 -6.22 -4.33 -18.12
N TRP A 8 -5.24 -3.72 -17.46
CA TRP A 8 -5.45 -2.57 -16.60
C TRP A 8 -5.09 -1.26 -17.30
N ASN A 9 -5.84 -0.20 -17.02
CA ASN A 9 -5.60 1.14 -17.57
C ASN A 9 -4.44 1.89 -16.89
N ILE A 10 -3.95 1.40 -15.75
CA ILE A 10 -2.83 1.96 -14.99
C ILE A 10 -1.72 0.91 -15.01
N SER A 11 -0.48 1.30 -15.32
CA SER A 11 0.67 0.38 -15.31
C SER A 11 1.00 -0.12 -13.90
N LYS A 12 1.70 -1.26 -13.80
CA LYS A 12 2.16 -1.80 -12.51
C LYS A 12 2.97 -0.76 -11.72
N GLU A 13 3.92 -0.10 -12.37
CA GLU A 13 4.78 0.93 -11.77
C GLU A 13 3.99 2.12 -11.23
N ARG A 14 3.12 2.72 -12.07
CA ARG A 14 2.28 3.85 -11.65
C ARG A 14 1.36 3.46 -10.50
N GLY A 15 0.80 2.26 -10.56
CA GLY A 15 -0.02 1.70 -9.49
C GLY A 15 0.79 1.53 -8.19
N SER A 16 2.01 1.01 -8.28
CA SER A 16 2.95 0.89 -7.16
C SER A 16 3.19 2.23 -6.47
N ASN A 17 3.52 3.27 -7.24
CA ASN A 17 3.79 4.60 -6.70
C ASN A 17 2.56 5.20 -6.02
N ILE A 18 1.38 5.02 -6.59
CA ILE A 18 0.12 5.47 -5.98
C ILE A 18 -0.10 4.76 -4.63
N ILE A 19 0.06 3.44 -4.58
CA ILE A 19 -0.17 2.65 -3.37
C ILE A 19 0.85 3.07 -2.29
N TYR A 20 2.15 3.07 -2.64
CA TYR A 20 3.24 3.44 -1.73
C TYR A 20 3.02 4.83 -1.13
N ASN A 21 2.84 5.85 -1.97
CA ASN A 21 2.66 7.23 -1.52
C ASN A 21 1.40 7.38 -0.64
N THR A 22 0.33 6.64 -0.97
CA THR A 22 -0.90 6.71 -0.17
C THR A 22 -0.70 6.06 1.20
N ILE A 23 -0.02 4.90 1.28
CA ILE A 23 0.31 4.25 2.56
C ILE A 23 1.22 5.17 3.39
N ASN A 24 2.27 5.71 2.78
CA ASN A 24 3.18 6.64 3.43
C ASN A 24 2.44 7.83 4.05
N ASN A 25 1.58 8.49 3.28
CA ASN A 25 0.79 9.63 3.77
C ASN A 25 -0.20 9.21 4.86
N ILE A 26 -0.81 8.02 4.76
CA ILE A 26 -1.69 7.49 5.82
C ILE A 26 -0.91 7.33 7.12
N LEU A 27 0.30 6.78 7.08
CA LEU A 27 1.13 6.55 8.26
C LEU A 27 1.66 7.87 8.85
N LEU A 28 2.11 8.82 8.02
CA LEU A 28 2.56 10.15 8.48
C LEU A 28 1.49 10.92 9.25
N GLU A 29 0.21 10.71 8.94
CA GLU A 29 -0.91 11.35 9.64
C GLU A 29 -1.22 10.71 11.00
N LYS A 30 -0.67 9.52 11.30
CA LYS A 30 -0.89 8.82 12.58
C LYS A 30 0.19 9.22 13.57
N THR A 31 -0.21 9.58 14.80
CA THR A 31 0.70 10.01 15.88
C THR A 31 1.83 9.02 16.18
N ASN A 32 1.57 7.71 16.01
CA ASN A 32 2.54 6.65 16.26
C ASN A 32 3.07 6.00 14.97
N HIS A 33 2.81 6.62 13.81
CA HIS A 33 3.16 6.10 12.49
C HIS A 33 2.77 4.63 12.27
N SER A 34 1.66 4.21 12.86
CA SER A 34 1.16 2.85 12.78
C SER A 34 -0.35 2.85 12.58
N ILE A 35 -0.85 1.78 11.97
CA ILE A 35 -2.26 1.61 11.68
C ILE A 35 -2.64 0.14 11.67
N ASP A 36 -3.88 -0.16 12.02
CA ASP A 36 -4.44 -1.48 11.83
C ASP A 36 -4.61 -1.80 10.33
N TYR A 37 -4.36 -3.05 9.95
CA TYR A 37 -4.42 -3.50 8.56
C TYR A 37 -5.80 -3.30 7.92
N ASP A 38 -6.88 -3.57 8.64
CA ASP A 38 -8.24 -3.41 8.11
C ASP A 38 -8.58 -1.92 7.95
N GLU A 39 -8.13 -1.09 8.89
CA GLU A 39 -8.24 0.37 8.80
C GLU A 39 -7.41 0.91 7.62
N LEU A 40 -6.20 0.39 7.39
CA LEU A 40 -5.37 0.76 6.25
C LEU A 40 -6.05 0.46 4.93
N ILE A 41 -6.65 -0.73 4.77
CA ILE A 41 -7.41 -1.08 3.56
C ILE A 41 -8.57 -0.09 3.35
N PHE A 42 -9.29 0.23 4.42
CA PHE A 42 -10.40 1.18 4.35
C PHE A 42 -9.94 2.56 3.88
N LEU A 43 -8.91 3.13 4.53
CA LEU A 43 -8.37 4.44 4.18
C LEU A 43 -7.76 4.45 2.78
N LEU A 44 -7.06 3.39 2.39
CA LEU A 44 -6.46 3.26 1.06
C LEU A 44 -7.53 3.30 -0.04
N ASN A 45 -8.63 2.57 0.15
CA ASN A 45 -9.77 2.61 -0.78
C ASN A 45 -10.44 3.98 -0.82
N ASN A 46 -10.62 4.63 0.34
CA ASN A 46 -11.28 5.93 0.42
C ASN A 46 -10.44 7.04 -0.23
N ARG A 47 -9.14 7.09 0.08
CA ARG A 47 -8.23 8.11 -0.46
C ARG A 47 -8.02 7.97 -1.96
N THR A 48 -8.13 6.76 -2.50
CA THR A 48 -7.95 6.51 -3.94
C THR A 48 -9.25 6.38 -4.72
N LYS A 49 -10.42 6.69 -4.13
CA LYS A 49 -11.73 6.58 -4.80
C LYS A 49 -11.83 7.40 -6.09
N HIS A 50 -11.13 8.54 -6.15
CA HIS A 50 -11.12 9.45 -7.28
C HIS A 50 -10.28 8.91 -8.46
N ILE A 51 -9.38 7.95 -8.19
CA ILE A 51 -8.55 7.30 -9.20
C ILE A 51 -9.37 6.20 -9.89
N GLN A 52 -9.33 6.19 -11.21
CA GLN A 52 -10.02 5.18 -12.00
C GLN A 52 -9.10 3.97 -12.21
N PHE A 53 -9.29 2.92 -11.41
CA PHE A 53 -8.73 1.61 -11.70
C PHE A 53 -9.71 0.84 -12.58
N ILE A 54 -9.35 0.56 -13.83
CA ILE A 54 -10.19 -0.13 -14.81
C ILE A 54 -9.50 -1.41 -15.22
N ASN A 55 -10.21 -2.54 -15.15
CA ASN A 55 -9.78 -3.84 -15.65
C ASN A 55 -10.85 -4.40 -16.58
N ASN A 56 -10.51 -4.71 -17.83
CA ASN A 56 -11.48 -5.15 -18.86
C ASN A 56 -12.70 -4.21 -18.96
N ASN A 57 -12.46 -2.91 -19.06
CA ASN A 57 -13.50 -1.87 -19.15
C ASN A 57 -14.46 -1.80 -17.94
N LYS A 58 -14.18 -2.50 -16.84
CA LYS A 58 -14.94 -2.45 -15.60
C LYS A 58 -14.14 -1.69 -14.53
N ARG A 59 -14.77 -0.70 -13.90
CA ARG A 59 -14.20 0.01 -12.76
C ARG A 59 -14.01 -0.95 -11.58
N LYS A 60 -12.86 -0.84 -10.92
CA LYS A 60 -12.44 -1.57 -9.72
C LYS A 60 -11.92 -0.58 -8.69
N ASN A 61 -11.80 -1.01 -7.45
CA ASN A 61 -11.11 -0.25 -6.41
C ASN A 61 -9.62 -0.62 -6.38
N ILE A 62 -8.84 0.12 -5.59
CA ILE A 62 -7.41 -0.11 -5.44
C ILE A 62 -7.13 -1.47 -4.78
N HIS A 63 -7.96 -1.92 -3.85
CA HIS A 63 -7.78 -3.22 -3.21
C HIS A 63 -7.80 -4.37 -4.23
N ASN A 64 -8.73 -4.32 -5.20
CA ASN A 64 -8.78 -5.26 -6.31
C ASN A 64 -7.55 -5.15 -7.23
N PHE A 65 -7.05 -3.94 -7.47
CA PHE A 65 -5.81 -3.75 -8.24
C PHE A 65 -4.62 -4.40 -7.53
N ILE A 66 -4.45 -4.13 -6.23
CA ILE A 66 -3.41 -4.72 -5.39
C ILE A 66 -3.46 -6.24 -5.44
N LYS A 67 -4.64 -6.82 -5.18
CA LYS A 67 -4.84 -8.26 -5.19
C LYS A 67 -4.46 -8.93 -6.52
N ASN A 68 -4.78 -8.29 -7.64
CA ASN A 68 -4.53 -8.89 -8.96
C ASN A 68 -3.10 -8.70 -9.46
N ILE A 69 -2.45 -7.59 -9.10
CA ILE A 69 -1.12 -7.23 -9.63
C ILE A 69 0.01 -7.63 -8.68
N PHE A 70 -0.23 -7.56 -7.38
CA PHE A 70 0.78 -7.79 -6.33
C PHE A 70 0.40 -8.95 -5.39
N GLY A 71 -0.77 -9.58 -5.59
CA GLY A 71 -1.25 -10.73 -4.83
C GLY A 71 -2.10 -10.35 -3.62
N ASN A 72 -1.57 -9.56 -2.69
CA ASN A 72 -2.33 -8.90 -1.62
C ASN A 72 -1.56 -7.69 -1.06
N LEU A 73 -2.16 -6.96 -0.10
CA LEU A 73 -1.55 -5.77 0.47
C LEU A 73 -0.33 -6.09 1.35
N ILE A 74 -0.34 -7.21 2.08
CA ILE A 74 0.82 -7.67 2.87
C ILE A 74 2.02 -7.91 1.94
N GLN A 75 1.83 -8.69 0.88
CA GLN A 75 2.84 -8.97 -0.14
C GLN A 75 3.33 -7.72 -0.87
N PHE A 76 2.48 -6.70 -1.02
CA PHE A 76 2.90 -5.41 -1.54
C PHE A 76 3.81 -4.69 -0.53
N ILE A 77 3.41 -4.63 0.73
CA ILE A 77 4.17 -3.95 1.79
C ILE A 77 5.53 -4.63 2.00
N ASP A 78 5.58 -5.96 2.00
CA ASP A 78 6.82 -6.76 2.14
C ASP A 78 7.85 -6.52 1.01
N GLN A 79 7.49 -5.80 -0.06
CA GLN A 79 8.42 -5.41 -1.13
C GLN A 79 9.23 -4.16 -0.80
N TYR A 80 8.90 -3.46 0.30
CA TYR A 80 9.49 -2.18 0.66
C TYR A 80 10.01 -2.22 2.10
N ASP A 81 11.32 -2.00 2.27
CA ASP A 81 11.98 -1.97 3.58
C ASP A 81 11.48 -0.83 4.48
N HIS A 82 10.86 0.19 3.89
CA HIS A 82 10.30 1.36 4.57
C HIS A 82 9.15 1.04 5.54
N PHE A 83 8.48 -0.10 5.33
CA PHE A 83 7.32 -0.50 6.13
C PHE A 83 7.58 -1.82 6.86
N VAL A 84 7.00 -1.95 8.04
CA VAL A 84 7.06 -3.18 8.84
C VAL A 84 5.65 -3.63 9.19
N ILE A 85 5.43 -4.94 9.04
CA ILE A 85 4.20 -5.60 9.46
C ILE A 85 4.47 -6.32 10.77
N SER A 86 3.70 -5.99 11.81
CA SER A 86 3.78 -6.66 13.11
C SER A 86 2.45 -7.32 13.45
N LYS A 87 2.50 -8.53 14.00
CA LYS A 87 1.31 -9.25 14.45
C LYS A 87 1.21 -9.13 15.96
N LYS A 88 0.23 -8.39 16.46
CA LYS A 88 -0.05 -8.24 17.89
C LYS A 88 -1.33 -8.98 18.25
N LYS A 89 -1.18 -10.13 18.92
CA LYS A 89 -2.29 -11.04 19.30
C LYS A 89 -3.08 -11.49 18.06
N SER A 90 -4.19 -10.82 17.77
CA SER A 90 -5.12 -11.06 16.66
C SER A 90 -5.02 -10.03 15.53
N ASN A 91 -4.37 -8.88 15.77
CA ASN A 91 -4.40 -7.76 14.84
C ASN A 91 -3.08 -7.64 14.09
N ILE A 92 -3.19 -7.31 12.81
CA ILE A 92 -2.05 -7.03 11.95
C ILE A 92 -1.88 -5.51 11.94
N ILE A 93 -0.71 -5.04 12.37
CA ILE A 93 -0.36 -3.62 12.40
C ILE A 93 0.68 -3.36 11.33
N VAL A 94 0.47 -2.31 10.55
CA VAL A 94 1.43 -1.78 9.59
C VAL A 94 2.01 -0.49 10.18
N GLN A 95 3.33 -0.33 10.14
CA GLN A 95 4.03 0.84 10.67
C GLN A 95 5.28 1.17 9.86
N PHE A 96 5.85 2.35 10.05
CA PHE A 96 7.18 2.64 9.50
C PHE A 96 8.25 1.74 10.11
N ASN A 97 9.29 1.47 9.32
CA ASN A 97 10.46 0.76 9.80
C ASN A 97 11.26 1.66 10.76
N PRO A 98 11.38 1.26 12.06
CA PRO A 98 12.10 2.07 13.04
C PRO A 98 13.58 2.25 12.70
N ILE A 99 14.18 1.30 11.96
CA ILE A 99 15.59 1.38 11.57
C ILE A 99 15.79 2.53 10.58
N GLU A 100 14.94 2.64 9.56
CA GLU A 100 14.99 3.76 8.63
C GLU A 100 14.64 5.10 9.30
N MET A 101 13.74 5.11 10.28
CA MET A 101 13.42 6.33 11.03
C MET A 101 14.59 6.85 11.87
N ASN A 102 15.45 5.97 12.40
CA ASN A 102 16.61 6.34 13.22
C ASN A 102 17.76 6.94 12.40
N GLU A 103 17.79 6.73 11.08
CA GLU A 103 18.77 7.39 10.20
C GLU A 103 18.50 8.90 10.04
N TRP A 104 17.34 9.39 10.50
CA TRP A 104 16.94 10.81 10.46
C TRP A 104 17.19 11.57 11.77
N ILE A 105 18.02 11.07 12.69
CA ILE A 105 18.41 11.85 13.87
C ILE A 105 19.47 12.89 13.44
N PHE A 106 19.02 14.11 13.14
CA PHE A 106 19.91 15.27 13.06
C PHE A 106 20.54 15.49 14.45
N VAL A 107 21.87 15.44 14.49
CA VAL A 107 22.66 15.86 15.65
C VAL A 107 22.77 17.38 15.59
N GLU A 108 22.16 18.08 16.54
CA GLU A 108 22.57 19.43 16.95
C GLU A 108 23.24 19.36 18.32
#